data_AF-A0A7C7UGY8-F1
#
_entry.id   AF-A0A7C7UGY8-F1
#
_cell.length_a   1.000
_cell.length_b   1.000
_cell.length_c   1.000
_cell.angle_alpha   90.00
_cell.angle_beta   90.00
_cell.angle_gamma   90.00
#
_symmetry.space_group_name_H-M   'P 1'
#
loop_
_entity.id
_entity.type
_entity.pdbx_description
1 polymer ?
#
loop_
_entity_poly.entity_id
_entity_poly.type
_entity_poly.pdbx_seq_one_letter_code
_entity_poly.pdbx_strand_id
1 'polypeptide(L)'
;MENNWSFVPNPRNQTYDVTIEIGGATVYSKTDLTHYHHARWHKRFWWGGEPSVYVKHDHDYLQSTKAIPRYEDITPSEGFLNSVRQSTVPMDNGDHNDNMQDTGFQEGIGPLPKWDATYAISADRRAYYYMLANADAGGAYSVHYRDEKTGYPISIDDYPNTSLADPNGSAPALPYGSGSTPYYEGNWASHQPSMGFLPYIVTGDYYYLEEAQFWSAYNLIWPSVNNRNGSAGWWYTESLRGQAWAYRSLAQVAYITPDNHPMKAYFLAKLDSNLDRDHALYVSPGGPHKNNLGAMYMGEGNEQYRFYDYFMSWVVQYMVDLGFDKASAFRDYKLQFPIGLMGLAAG
;
A
#
# COMPACT_ATOMS: atom_id res chain seq x y z
N MET A 1 -3.29 7.23 17.64
CA MET A 1 -2.15 7.10 18.58
C MET A 1 -0.97 6.52 17.85
N GLU A 2 0.25 6.97 18.13
CA GLU A 2 1.43 6.66 17.33
C GLU A 2 2.65 6.31 18.19
N ASN A 3 3.44 5.35 17.71
CA ASN A 3 4.73 4.94 18.27
C ASN A 3 5.70 4.74 17.10
N ASN A 4 5.98 5.82 16.36
CA ASN A 4 6.47 5.72 14.97
C ASN A 4 7.57 6.73 14.59
N TRP A 5 8.23 7.37 15.56
CA TRP A 5 9.35 8.25 15.26
C TRP A 5 10.58 7.47 14.76
N SER A 6 11.21 7.97 13.71
CA SER A 6 12.23 7.23 12.95
C SER A 6 13.62 7.28 13.57
N PHE A 7 14.01 8.37 14.23
CA PHE A 7 15.39 8.61 14.66
C PHE A 7 15.54 8.71 16.18
N VAL A 8 14.50 8.39 16.95
CA VAL A 8 14.60 8.33 18.40
C VAL A 8 15.48 7.18 18.89
N PRO A 9 16.22 7.36 19.99
CA PRO A 9 17.03 6.29 20.55
C PRO A 9 16.15 5.16 21.12
N ASN A 10 16.51 3.92 20.80
CA ASN A 10 15.88 2.69 21.32
C ASN A 10 14.35 2.63 21.11
N PRO A 11 13.84 2.74 19.87
CA PRO A 11 12.42 2.55 19.59
C PRO A 11 12.00 1.15 20.04
N ARG A 12 10.85 1.05 20.70
CA ARG A 12 10.42 -0.19 21.34
C ARG A 12 8.92 -0.30 21.48
N ASN A 13 8.45 -1.51 21.70
CA ASN A 13 7.08 -1.74 22.12
C ASN A 13 6.80 -0.99 23.44
N GLN A 14 5.61 -0.43 23.55
CA GLN A 14 5.13 0.25 24.75
C GLN A 14 3.89 -0.47 25.28
N THR A 15 3.81 -0.71 26.58
CA THR A 15 2.61 -1.27 27.22
C THR A 15 1.98 -0.22 28.10
N TYR A 16 0.70 0.06 27.86
CA TYR A 16 -0.05 1.08 28.60
C TYR A 16 -1.55 0.77 28.64
N ASP A 17 -2.23 1.37 29.61
CA ASP A 17 -3.68 1.41 29.65
C ASP A 17 -4.19 2.60 28.84
N VAL A 18 -5.29 2.39 28.13
CA VAL A 18 -5.99 3.43 27.37
C VAL A 18 -7.33 3.67 28.01
N THR A 19 -7.63 4.94 28.28
CA THR A 19 -9.00 5.41 28.57
C THR A 19 -9.25 6.64 27.72
N ILE A 20 -10.35 6.65 26.96
CA ILE A 20 -10.81 7.79 26.17
C ILE A 20 -12.14 8.24 26.74
N GLU A 21 -12.22 9.52 27.10
CA GLU A 21 -13.41 10.15 27.66
C GLU A 21 -13.94 11.24 26.73
N ILE A 22 -15.26 11.27 26.54
CA ILE A 22 -15.97 12.31 25.79
C ILE A 22 -17.14 12.76 26.63
N GLY A 23 -17.23 14.06 26.93
CA GLY A 23 -18.30 14.61 27.77
C GLY A 23 -18.33 14.05 29.20
N GLY A 24 -17.18 13.63 29.73
CA GLY A 24 -17.07 13.04 31.07
C GLY A 24 -17.50 11.56 31.16
N ALA A 25 -17.75 10.90 30.03
CA ALA A 25 -18.04 9.48 29.96
C ALA A 25 -16.93 8.73 29.24
N THR A 26 -16.49 7.61 29.79
CA THR A 26 -15.56 6.68 29.10
C THR A 26 -16.25 6.10 27.86
N VAL A 27 -15.71 6.39 26.68
CA VAL A 27 -16.20 5.85 25.39
C VAL A 27 -15.36 4.68 24.90
N TYR A 28 -14.15 4.53 25.43
CA TYR A 28 -13.27 3.39 25.13
C TYR A 28 -12.26 3.19 26.25
N SER A 29 -12.01 1.93 26.56
CA SER A 29 -10.94 1.54 27.49
C SER A 29 -10.30 0.23 27.04
N LYS A 30 -8.98 0.12 27.21
CA LYS A 30 -8.24 -1.13 27.02
C LYS A 30 -7.06 -1.14 27.98
N THR A 31 -6.97 -2.16 28.82
CA THR A 31 -5.83 -2.35 29.71
C THR A 31 -4.72 -3.14 29.00
N ASP A 32 -3.49 -2.97 29.46
CA ASP A 32 -2.31 -3.72 29.00
C ASP A 32 -2.14 -3.74 27.47
N LEU A 33 -2.47 -2.63 26.80
CA LEU A 33 -2.27 -2.52 25.35
C LEU A 33 -0.77 -2.49 25.06
N THR A 34 -0.26 -3.55 24.43
CA THR A 34 1.10 -3.57 23.87
C THR A 34 1.08 -2.94 22.49
N HIS A 35 1.46 -1.67 22.41
CA HIS A 35 1.64 -0.92 21.17
C HIS A 35 3.03 -1.19 20.59
N TYR A 36 3.08 -1.83 19.43
CA TYR A 36 4.32 -2.19 18.75
C TYR A 36 5.14 -0.96 18.35
N HIS A 37 6.46 -1.14 18.19
CA HIS A 37 7.32 -0.10 17.62
C HIS A 37 6.99 0.15 16.15
N HIS A 38 7.20 1.38 15.67
CA HIS A 38 6.90 1.78 14.28
C HIS A 38 5.49 1.40 13.83
N ALA A 39 4.53 1.47 14.76
CA ALA A 39 3.13 1.13 14.56
C ALA A 39 2.22 2.27 15.02
N ARG A 40 0.97 2.24 14.60
CA ARG A 40 -0.06 3.20 14.99
C ARG A 40 -1.42 2.53 15.12
N TRP A 41 -2.35 3.21 15.76
CA TRP A 41 -3.74 2.76 15.78
C TRP A 41 -4.70 3.95 15.80
N HIS A 42 -5.89 3.70 15.28
CA HIS A 42 -6.94 4.69 15.13
C HIS A 42 -8.28 4.16 15.67
N LYS A 43 -9.06 5.08 16.25
CA LYS A 43 -10.44 4.89 16.67
C LYS A 43 -11.17 6.22 16.50
N ARG A 44 -12.40 6.16 16.00
CA ARG A 44 -13.30 7.32 15.87
C ARG A 44 -14.42 7.24 16.90
N PHE A 45 -14.73 8.36 17.52
CA PHE A 45 -15.80 8.51 18.50
C PHE A 45 -16.59 9.79 18.24
N TRP A 46 -17.82 9.85 18.72
CA TRP A 46 -18.73 10.96 18.49
C TRP A 46 -19.16 11.63 19.79
N TRP A 47 -19.29 12.96 19.77
CA TRP A 47 -19.93 13.70 20.86
C TRP A 47 -21.45 13.52 20.80
N GLY A 48 -22.08 13.09 21.90
CA GLY A 48 -23.54 12.91 21.98
C GLY A 48 -24.08 11.63 21.31
N GLY A 49 -23.22 10.81 20.69
CA GLY A 49 -23.56 9.52 20.06
C GLY A 49 -23.21 9.46 18.57
N GLU A 50 -22.96 8.26 18.06
CA GLU A 50 -22.72 8.05 16.62
C GLU A 50 -24.02 8.29 15.81
N PRO A 51 -23.97 9.09 14.72
CA PRO A 51 -25.10 9.23 13.83
C PRO A 51 -25.54 7.89 13.24
N SER A 52 -26.84 7.61 13.25
CA SER A 52 -27.45 6.42 12.64
C SER A 52 -27.63 6.54 11.12
N VAL A 53 -26.91 7.45 10.48
CA VAL A 53 -27.00 7.73 9.04
C VAL A 53 -25.80 7.10 8.33
N TYR A 54 -26.08 6.41 7.24
CA TYR A 54 -25.05 5.87 6.35
C TYR A 54 -25.20 6.50 4.97
N VAL A 55 -24.14 7.15 4.50
CA VAL A 55 -24.07 7.68 3.13
C VAL A 55 -23.58 6.55 2.23
N LYS A 56 -24.48 6.04 1.39
CA LYS A 56 -24.15 5.04 0.39
C LYS A 56 -23.61 5.73 -0.86
N HIS A 57 -22.33 5.48 -1.18
CA HIS A 57 -21.73 5.96 -2.42
C HIS A 57 -22.29 5.20 -3.63
N ASP A 58 -22.32 5.88 -4.76
CA ASP A 58 -22.58 5.24 -6.06
C ASP A 58 -21.33 4.46 -6.46
N HIS A 59 -21.38 3.13 -6.25
CA HIS A 59 -20.26 2.24 -6.50
C HIS A 59 -19.96 2.06 -8.00
N ASP A 60 -20.96 2.24 -8.87
CA ASP A 60 -20.75 2.25 -10.31
C ASP A 60 -20.03 3.53 -10.74
N TYR A 61 -20.42 4.66 -10.16
CA TYR A 61 -19.72 5.92 -10.37
C TYR A 61 -18.25 5.82 -9.94
N LEU A 62 -17.98 5.31 -8.72
CA LEU A 62 -16.61 5.11 -8.22
C LEU A 62 -15.75 4.32 -9.23
N GLN A 63 -16.27 3.20 -9.75
CA GLN A 63 -15.56 2.39 -10.74
C GLN A 63 -15.45 3.07 -12.11
N SER A 64 -16.46 3.86 -12.52
CA SER A 64 -16.45 4.58 -13.79
C SER A 64 -15.39 5.67 -13.87
N THR A 65 -14.99 6.24 -12.72
CA THR A 65 -13.89 7.21 -12.65
C THR A 65 -12.53 6.60 -13.00
N LYS A 66 -12.43 5.27 -12.98
CA LYS A 66 -11.18 4.49 -13.06
C LYS A 66 -10.21 4.69 -11.89
N ALA A 67 -10.59 5.48 -10.88
CA ALA A 67 -9.84 5.61 -9.64
C ALA A 67 -9.76 4.30 -8.86
N ILE A 68 -10.66 3.35 -9.14
CA ILE A 68 -10.63 1.98 -8.63
C ILE A 68 -10.89 1.02 -9.81
N PRO A 69 -10.50 -0.27 -9.69
CA PRO A 69 -10.74 -1.23 -10.76
C PRO A 69 -12.23 -1.42 -11.03
N ARG A 70 -12.59 -1.71 -12.28
CA ARG A 70 -13.93 -2.19 -12.63
C ARG A 70 -14.01 -3.68 -12.33
N TYR A 71 -14.84 -4.04 -11.37
CA TYR A 71 -15.14 -5.40 -10.99
C TYR A 71 -16.37 -5.93 -11.74
N GLU A 72 -16.55 -7.25 -11.69
CA GLU A 72 -17.76 -7.90 -12.16
C GLU A 72 -18.96 -7.44 -11.32
N ASP A 73 -20.11 -7.29 -11.97
CA ASP A 73 -21.37 -6.95 -11.30
C ASP A 73 -21.91 -8.19 -10.57
N ILE A 74 -21.37 -8.42 -9.36
CA ILE A 74 -21.78 -9.48 -8.46
C ILE A 74 -22.27 -8.87 -7.15
N THR A 75 -23.37 -9.40 -6.64
CA THR A 75 -23.92 -8.98 -5.33
C THR A 75 -23.41 -9.92 -4.23
N PRO A 76 -22.70 -9.42 -3.21
CA PRO A 76 -22.32 -10.24 -2.06
C PRO A 76 -23.56 -10.79 -1.35
N SER A 77 -23.51 -12.05 -0.92
CA SER A 77 -24.64 -12.66 -0.22
C SER A 77 -24.82 -12.05 1.18
N GLU A 78 -26.07 -12.01 1.67
CA GLU A 78 -26.38 -11.59 3.03
C GLU A 78 -25.63 -12.40 4.09
N GLY A 79 -25.46 -13.70 3.87
CA GLY A 79 -24.69 -14.57 4.77
C GLY A 79 -23.23 -14.13 4.86
N PHE A 80 -22.61 -13.79 3.73
CA PHE A 80 -21.24 -13.28 3.71
C PHE A 80 -21.14 -11.91 4.39
N LEU A 81 -22.00 -10.96 4.04
CA LEU A 81 -21.97 -9.62 4.62
C LEU A 81 -22.24 -9.62 6.14
N ASN A 82 -23.02 -10.57 6.65
CA ASN A 82 -23.22 -10.76 8.09
C ASN A 82 -22.04 -11.45 8.80
N SER A 83 -21.13 -12.10 8.05
CA SER A 83 -19.96 -12.78 8.62
C SER A 83 -18.70 -11.93 8.72
N VAL A 84 -18.61 -10.84 7.95
CA VAL A 84 -17.39 -10.01 7.93
C VAL A 84 -17.25 -9.17 9.19
N ARG A 85 -16.01 -8.98 9.64
CA ARG A 85 -15.73 -8.11 10.78
C ARG A 85 -16.19 -6.67 10.53
N GLN A 86 -16.56 -5.98 11.60
CA GLN A 86 -17.08 -4.60 11.54
C GLN A 86 -16.16 -3.60 12.26
N SER A 87 -15.17 -4.09 13.01
CA SER A 87 -14.19 -3.25 13.70
C SER A 87 -12.96 -4.06 14.05
N THR A 88 -11.88 -3.36 14.38
CA THR A 88 -10.63 -3.96 14.84
C THR A 88 -10.19 -3.29 16.15
N VAL A 89 -9.65 -4.06 17.10
CA VAL A 89 -9.04 -3.50 18.32
C VAL A 89 -7.62 -3.02 18.03
N PRO A 90 -7.07 -2.04 18.78
CA PRO A 90 -5.68 -1.62 18.58
C PRO A 90 -4.72 -2.81 18.64
N MET A 91 -3.82 -2.84 17.65
CA MET A 91 -2.77 -3.85 17.44
C MET A 91 -3.27 -5.24 16.98
N ASP A 92 -4.52 -5.35 16.53
CA ASP A 92 -5.01 -6.51 15.76
C ASP A 92 -4.80 -6.23 14.26
N ASN A 93 -4.28 -7.20 13.52
CA ASN A 93 -4.00 -7.11 12.08
C ASN A 93 -5.21 -7.43 11.19
N GLY A 94 -6.43 -7.43 11.71
CA GLY A 94 -7.59 -7.53 10.82
C GLY A 94 -7.71 -8.93 10.24
N ASP A 95 -8.05 -8.97 8.96
CA ASP A 95 -8.03 -10.16 8.11
C ASP A 95 -6.77 -10.19 7.22
N HIS A 96 -5.74 -9.39 7.55
CA HIS A 96 -4.44 -9.46 6.90
C HIS A 96 -3.67 -10.70 7.39
N ASN A 97 -2.70 -11.16 6.59
CA ASN A 97 -1.82 -12.24 7.00
C ASN A 97 -0.78 -11.75 8.01
N ASP A 98 -0.48 -12.55 9.03
CA ASP A 98 0.60 -12.26 9.99
C ASP A 98 1.93 -12.04 9.28
N ASN A 99 2.25 -12.90 8.30
CA ASN A 99 3.37 -12.72 7.38
C ASN A 99 2.84 -12.37 5.98
N MET A 100 3.01 -11.11 5.58
CA MET A 100 2.57 -10.69 4.25
C MET A 100 3.34 -11.41 3.14
N GLN A 101 4.60 -11.79 3.32
CA GLN A 101 5.38 -12.43 2.25
C GLN A 101 4.93 -13.83 1.86
N ASP A 102 4.06 -14.46 2.65
CA ASP A 102 3.64 -15.84 2.42
C ASP A 102 3.15 -16.06 0.98
N THR A 103 3.63 -17.13 0.36
CA THR A 103 3.28 -17.45 -1.02
C THR A 103 1.86 -18.00 -1.12
N GLY A 104 1.20 -17.71 -2.24
CA GLY A 104 -0.10 -18.27 -2.57
C GLY A 104 -1.23 -17.26 -2.37
N PHE A 105 -2.46 -17.78 -2.33
CA PHE A 105 -3.65 -16.94 -2.18
C PHE A 105 -3.70 -16.30 -0.78
N GLN A 106 -4.02 -15.01 -0.75
CA GLN A 106 -4.36 -14.28 0.48
C GLN A 106 -5.55 -13.36 0.19
N GLU A 107 -6.38 -13.09 1.18
CA GLU A 107 -7.53 -12.19 1.02
C GLU A 107 -7.10 -10.73 0.81
N GLY A 108 -5.88 -10.39 1.23
CA GLY A 108 -5.29 -9.06 1.07
C GLY A 108 -4.65 -8.78 -0.29
N ILE A 109 -4.45 -9.80 -1.15
CA ILE A 109 -3.77 -9.61 -2.44
C ILE A 109 -4.75 -9.39 -3.60
N GLY A 110 -4.39 -8.48 -4.50
CA GLY A 110 -5.15 -8.14 -5.69
C GLY A 110 -5.05 -6.65 -6.03
N PRO A 111 -5.70 -6.19 -7.12
CA PRO A 111 -5.88 -4.77 -7.41
C PRO A 111 -6.33 -3.95 -6.19
N LEU A 112 -7.32 -4.49 -5.48
CA LEU A 112 -7.71 -4.11 -4.14
C LEU A 112 -7.85 -5.39 -3.30
N PRO A 113 -7.61 -5.33 -1.99
CA PRO A 113 -7.89 -6.46 -1.10
C PRO A 113 -9.38 -6.77 -1.04
N LYS A 114 -9.75 -7.97 -0.57
CA LYS A 114 -11.14 -8.45 -0.56
C LYS A 114 -12.11 -7.50 0.15
N TRP A 115 -11.73 -6.93 1.29
CA TRP A 115 -12.60 -6.00 2.03
C TRP A 115 -12.87 -4.72 1.25
N ASP A 116 -11.86 -4.19 0.55
CA ASP A 116 -12.01 -3.03 -0.33
C ASP A 116 -12.85 -3.38 -1.57
N ALA A 117 -12.54 -4.50 -2.23
CA ALA A 117 -13.26 -4.98 -3.40
C ALA A 117 -14.74 -5.25 -3.09
N THR A 118 -15.04 -5.79 -1.90
CA THR A 118 -16.42 -6.01 -1.43
C THR A 118 -17.18 -4.69 -1.31
N TYR A 119 -16.54 -3.64 -0.80
CA TYR A 119 -17.16 -2.31 -0.77
C TYR A 119 -17.33 -1.74 -2.18
N ALA A 120 -16.32 -1.89 -3.04
CA ALA A 120 -16.32 -1.40 -4.41
C ALA A 120 -17.46 -1.96 -5.28
N ILE A 121 -17.95 -3.17 -5.01
CA ILE A 121 -19.07 -3.78 -5.76
C ILE A 121 -20.45 -3.61 -5.13
N SER A 122 -20.54 -3.17 -3.87
CA SER A 122 -21.82 -3.18 -3.14
C SER A 122 -22.22 -1.84 -2.52
N ALA A 123 -21.22 -1.05 -2.10
CA ALA A 123 -21.38 0.04 -1.14
C ALA A 123 -22.29 -0.34 0.05
N ASP A 124 -22.32 -1.61 0.46
CA ASP A 124 -23.09 -2.06 1.64
C ASP A 124 -22.45 -1.52 2.92
N ARG A 125 -23.28 -1.16 3.91
CA ARG A 125 -22.81 -0.61 5.18
C ARG A 125 -21.89 -1.58 5.94
N ARG A 126 -22.13 -2.89 5.87
CA ARG A 126 -21.27 -3.91 6.49
C ARG A 126 -19.95 -4.02 5.76
N ALA A 127 -19.97 -3.91 4.43
CA ALA A 127 -18.76 -3.86 3.61
C ALA A 127 -17.95 -2.58 3.89
N TYR A 128 -18.61 -1.45 4.14
CA TYR A 128 -17.95 -0.20 4.54
C TYR A 128 -17.15 -0.38 5.83
N TYR A 129 -17.78 -0.92 6.88
CA TYR A 129 -17.07 -1.18 8.13
C TYR A 129 -16.02 -2.30 8.00
N TYR A 130 -16.24 -3.26 7.11
CA TYR A 130 -15.25 -4.28 6.81
C TYR A 130 -13.97 -3.70 6.20
N MET A 131 -14.13 -2.79 5.23
CA MET A 131 -13.03 -2.01 4.66
C MET A 131 -12.30 -1.20 5.72
N LEU A 132 -13.03 -0.42 6.55
CA LEU A 132 -12.40 0.42 7.57
C LEU A 132 -11.69 -0.39 8.66
N ALA A 133 -12.28 -1.50 9.10
CA ALA A 133 -11.67 -2.36 10.12
C ALA A 133 -10.31 -2.91 9.67
N ASN A 134 -10.17 -3.28 8.40
CA ASN A 134 -8.90 -3.76 7.84
C ASN A 134 -7.94 -2.61 7.53
N ALA A 135 -8.44 -1.43 7.19
CA ALA A 135 -7.60 -0.24 7.03
C ALA A 135 -6.99 0.21 8.36
N ASP A 136 -7.77 0.22 9.45
CA ASP A 136 -7.28 0.49 10.80
C ASP A 136 -6.23 -0.55 11.24
N ALA A 137 -6.40 -1.80 10.82
CA ALA A 137 -5.51 -2.91 11.14
C ALA A 137 -4.13 -2.82 10.47
N GLY A 138 -4.01 -2.15 9.32
CA GLY A 138 -2.73 -1.90 8.66
C GLY A 138 -1.73 -1.16 9.58
N GLY A 139 -2.25 -0.35 10.49
CA GLY A 139 -1.48 0.38 11.50
C GLY A 139 -0.68 -0.51 12.45
N ALA A 140 -1.04 -1.79 12.60
CA ALA A 140 -0.38 -2.73 13.50
C ALA A 140 0.99 -3.22 12.99
N TYR A 141 1.29 -3.05 11.70
CA TYR A 141 2.57 -3.45 11.11
C TYR A 141 3.66 -2.40 11.36
N SER A 142 4.92 -2.84 11.43
CA SER A 142 6.08 -2.00 11.78
C SER A 142 6.62 -1.17 10.62
N VAL A 143 5.73 -0.59 9.81
CA VAL A 143 6.07 0.19 8.59
C VAL A 143 6.12 1.69 8.83
N HIS A 144 5.72 2.16 10.01
CA HIS A 144 5.49 3.58 10.27
C HIS A 144 6.77 4.24 10.74
N TYR A 145 7.55 4.74 9.78
CA TYR A 145 8.73 5.56 10.03
C TYR A 145 8.37 7.02 9.73
N ARG A 146 8.00 7.77 10.77
CA ARG A 146 7.69 9.21 10.70
C ARG A 146 8.95 10.02 10.95
N ASP A 147 9.26 10.96 10.07
CA ASP A 147 10.34 11.91 10.28
C ASP A 147 9.89 13.01 11.24
N GLU A 148 10.59 13.14 12.36
CA GLU A 148 10.29 14.09 13.42
C GLU A 148 10.40 15.55 12.96
N LYS A 149 11.19 15.84 11.92
CA LYS A 149 11.40 17.20 11.41
C LYS A 149 10.23 17.69 10.56
N THR A 150 9.69 16.79 9.72
CA THR A 150 8.66 17.13 8.75
C THR A 150 7.26 16.76 9.24
N GLY A 151 7.17 15.81 10.19
CA GLY A 151 5.91 15.25 10.64
C GLY A 151 5.28 14.30 9.62
N TYR A 152 5.96 13.94 8.53
CA TYR A 152 5.47 13.04 7.48
C TYR A 152 6.17 11.67 7.49
N PRO A 153 5.68 10.68 6.73
CA PRO A 153 6.48 9.47 6.48
C PRO A 153 7.86 9.79 5.93
N ILE A 154 8.85 8.99 6.30
CA ILE A 154 10.25 9.21 5.93
C ILE A 154 10.41 9.31 4.41
N SER A 155 11.20 10.28 3.98
CA SER A 155 11.53 10.52 2.58
C SER A 155 12.94 10.06 2.26
N ILE A 156 13.11 9.33 1.15
CA ILE A 156 14.43 9.00 0.63
C ILE A 156 15.13 10.19 -0.05
N ASP A 157 14.44 11.31 -0.25
CA ASP A 157 15.06 12.55 -0.75
C ASP A 157 15.80 13.28 0.38
N ASP A 158 15.23 13.26 1.59
CA ASP A 158 15.84 13.84 2.79
C ASP A 158 16.92 12.90 3.39
N TYR A 159 16.73 11.59 3.24
CA TYR A 159 17.61 10.55 3.77
C TYR A 159 18.09 9.59 2.65
N PRO A 160 18.81 10.09 1.63
CA PRO A 160 19.16 9.30 0.44
C PRO A 160 20.06 8.10 0.74
N ASN A 161 20.85 8.17 1.81
CA ASN A 161 21.78 7.12 2.21
C ASN A 161 21.26 6.26 3.38
N THR A 162 19.97 6.28 3.70
CA THR A 162 19.37 5.49 4.79
C THR A 162 18.57 4.31 4.25
N SER A 163 18.65 3.13 4.86
CA SER A 163 17.97 1.91 4.42
C SER A 163 17.53 1.07 5.60
N LEU A 164 16.37 0.39 5.50
CA LEU A 164 15.95 -0.61 6.49
C LEU A 164 16.61 -1.98 6.26
N ALA A 165 16.82 -2.37 5.00
CA ALA A 165 17.44 -3.66 4.66
C ALA A 165 18.95 -3.69 4.87
N ASP A 166 19.59 -2.52 4.93
CA ASP A 166 21.02 -2.38 5.19
C ASP A 166 21.32 -1.25 6.18
N PRO A 167 21.03 -1.44 7.49
CA PRO A 167 21.27 -0.40 8.48
C PRO A 167 22.75 -0.11 8.71
N ASN A 168 23.65 -1.08 8.44
CA ASN A 168 25.09 -0.88 8.58
C ASN A 168 25.68 -0.04 7.44
N GLY A 169 25.14 -0.17 6.22
CA GLY A 169 25.47 0.69 5.09
C GLY A 169 24.74 2.05 5.11
N SER A 170 23.96 2.34 6.15
CA SER A 170 23.12 3.53 6.23
C SER A 170 23.81 4.72 6.91
N ALA A 171 23.55 5.93 6.39
CA ALA A 171 24.02 7.19 6.97
C ALA A 171 22.98 8.32 6.80
N PRO A 172 22.23 8.70 7.86
CA PRO A 172 22.20 8.07 9.19
C PRO A 172 21.57 6.67 9.15
N ALA A 173 21.95 5.82 10.09
CA ALA A 173 21.26 4.55 10.32
C ALA A 173 19.95 4.77 11.08
N LEU A 174 18.91 4.04 10.72
CA LEU A 174 17.67 3.99 11.50
C LEU A 174 17.90 3.09 12.73
N PRO A 175 17.57 3.55 13.95
CA PRO A 175 17.64 2.73 15.14
C PRO A 175 16.77 1.48 15.01
N TYR A 176 17.30 0.33 15.41
CA TYR A 176 16.52 -0.91 15.44
C TYR A 176 15.38 -0.84 16.45
N GLY A 177 14.18 -1.21 16.00
CA GLY A 177 13.06 -1.50 16.88
C GLY A 177 13.39 -2.67 17.82
N SER A 178 12.93 -2.59 19.06
CA SER A 178 13.08 -3.66 20.06
C SER A 178 11.74 -4.09 20.66
N GLY A 179 11.64 -5.37 21.01
CA GLY A 179 10.38 -6.02 21.33
C GLY A 179 9.96 -6.98 20.22
N SER A 180 8.99 -7.83 20.51
CA SER A 180 8.43 -8.76 19.52
C SER A 180 7.22 -8.12 18.85
N THR A 181 7.17 -8.15 17.52
CA THR A 181 5.95 -7.87 16.76
C THR A 181 5.48 -9.19 16.14
N PRO A 182 4.21 -9.56 16.30
CA PRO A 182 3.70 -10.83 15.75
C PRO A 182 3.55 -10.78 14.23
N TYR A 183 3.58 -9.56 13.67
CA TYR A 183 3.33 -9.31 12.26
C TYR A 183 4.61 -8.93 11.53
N TYR A 184 4.70 -9.37 10.29
CA TYR A 184 5.80 -9.12 9.39
C TYR A 184 5.26 -8.61 8.05
N GLU A 185 5.50 -7.32 7.83
CA GLU A 185 5.12 -6.51 6.67
C GLU A 185 5.82 -6.93 5.36
N GLY A 186 6.86 -7.74 5.50
CA GLY A 186 7.63 -8.29 4.40
C GLY A 186 8.69 -7.37 3.81
N ASN A 187 9.59 -8.01 3.07
CA ASN A 187 10.63 -7.40 2.24
C ASN A 187 10.10 -7.13 0.84
N TRP A 188 10.62 -6.07 0.21
CA TRP A 188 10.40 -5.75 -1.21
C TRP A 188 8.92 -5.65 -1.64
N ALA A 189 8.02 -5.17 -0.76
CA ALA A 189 6.59 -4.98 -1.03
C ALA A 189 5.78 -6.24 -1.41
N SER A 190 6.37 -7.44 -1.34
CA SER A 190 5.71 -8.66 -1.83
C SER A 190 4.41 -8.94 -1.07
N HIS A 191 3.31 -9.11 -1.82
CA HIS A 191 1.95 -9.38 -1.33
C HIS A 191 1.38 -8.35 -0.36
N GLN A 192 2.00 -7.17 -0.25
CA GLN A 192 1.44 -6.10 0.56
C GLN A 192 0.08 -5.68 -0.03
N PRO A 193 -0.99 -5.58 0.77
CA PRO A 193 -2.30 -5.11 0.31
C PRO A 193 -2.28 -3.65 -0.15
N SER A 194 -3.34 -3.24 -0.86
CA SER A 194 -3.62 -1.81 -1.04
C SER A 194 -4.11 -1.26 0.30
N MET A 195 -3.24 -0.57 1.02
CA MET A 195 -3.52 -0.07 2.38
C MET A 195 -3.96 1.38 2.33
N GLY A 196 -5.09 1.70 2.95
CA GLY A 196 -5.60 3.08 3.11
C GLY A 196 -6.18 3.73 1.86
N PHE A 197 -5.92 3.21 0.64
CA PHE A 197 -6.32 3.83 -0.62
C PHE A 197 -7.84 4.02 -0.78
N LEU A 198 -8.60 2.92 -0.88
CA LEU A 198 -10.06 3.01 -1.00
C LEU A 198 -10.71 3.63 0.26
N PRO A 199 -10.30 3.27 1.49
CA PRO A 199 -10.80 3.93 2.68
C PRO A 199 -10.69 5.46 2.63
N TYR A 200 -9.56 6.00 2.14
CA TYR A 200 -9.40 7.45 1.99
C TYR A 200 -10.30 8.03 0.90
N ILE A 201 -10.37 7.42 -0.29
CA ILE A 201 -11.27 7.87 -1.37
C ILE A 201 -12.72 7.97 -0.88
N VAL A 202 -13.16 7.00 -0.09
CA VAL A 202 -14.54 6.90 0.39
C VAL A 202 -14.83 7.89 1.53
N THR A 203 -13.87 8.10 2.43
CA THR A 203 -14.12 8.82 3.69
C THR A 203 -13.53 10.22 3.75
N GLY A 204 -12.47 10.49 2.98
CA GLY A 204 -11.65 11.68 3.10
C GLY A 204 -10.83 11.75 4.40
N ASP A 205 -10.77 10.68 5.19
CA ASP A 205 -10.10 10.69 6.50
C ASP A 205 -8.58 10.67 6.35
N TYR A 206 -7.92 11.69 6.91
CA TYR A 206 -6.47 11.86 6.83
C TYR A 206 -5.70 10.65 7.36
N TYR A 207 -6.23 9.90 8.33
CA TYR A 207 -5.57 8.69 8.83
C TYR A 207 -5.32 7.68 7.71
N TYR A 208 -6.32 7.44 6.84
CA TYR A 208 -6.21 6.48 5.75
C TYR A 208 -5.34 6.99 4.59
N LEU A 209 -5.33 8.29 4.32
CA LEU A 209 -4.36 8.88 3.39
C LEU A 209 -2.94 8.59 3.88
N GLU A 210 -2.68 8.89 5.15
CA GLU A 210 -1.36 8.76 5.71
C GLU A 210 -0.92 7.30 5.83
N GLU A 211 -1.85 6.37 6.06
CA GLU A 211 -1.59 4.93 5.98
C GLU A 211 -1.03 4.56 4.59
N ALA A 212 -1.69 4.97 3.50
CA ALA A 212 -1.21 4.72 2.14
C ALA A 212 0.18 5.33 1.89
N GLN A 213 0.47 6.48 2.50
CA GLN A 213 1.77 7.15 2.44
C GLN A 213 2.85 6.39 3.21
N PHE A 214 2.56 5.88 4.41
CA PHE A 214 3.51 5.08 5.19
C PHE A 214 3.88 3.79 4.47
N TRP A 215 2.91 3.03 3.95
CA TRP A 215 3.20 1.80 3.21
C TRP A 215 4.05 2.04 1.97
N SER A 216 3.78 3.13 1.23
CA SER A 216 4.58 3.47 0.05
C SER A 216 5.97 3.99 0.41
N ALA A 217 6.09 4.80 1.48
CA ALA A 217 7.38 5.27 2.00
C ALA A 217 8.24 4.12 2.52
N TYR A 218 7.64 3.15 3.22
CA TYR A 218 8.30 1.92 3.67
C TYR A 218 8.90 1.17 2.48
N ASN A 219 8.13 0.97 1.41
CA ASN A 219 8.62 0.29 0.21
C ASN A 219 9.78 1.01 -0.48
N LEU A 220 9.84 2.33 -0.39
CA LEU A 220 10.93 3.15 -0.94
C LEU A 220 12.19 3.14 -0.06
N ILE A 221 12.05 3.18 1.27
CA ILE A 221 13.19 3.22 2.20
C ILE A 221 13.75 1.82 2.51
N TRP A 222 12.95 0.76 2.35
CA TRP A 222 13.37 -0.59 2.71
C TRP A 222 14.61 -1.08 1.94
N PRO A 223 14.71 -0.95 0.60
CA PRO A 223 15.87 -1.40 -0.16
C PRO A 223 17.20 -0.80 0.28
N SER A 224 18.29 -1.57 0.14
CA SER A 224 19.64 -1.02 0.24
C SER A 224 19.83 0.17 -0.70
N VAL A 225 20.62 1.16 -0.25
CA VAL A 225 20.85 2.41 -0.99
C VAL A 225 21.30 2.13 -2.43
N ASN A 226 22.17 1.13 -2.62
CA ASN A 226 22.65 0.73 -3.95
C ASN A 226 21.53 0.15 -4.82
N ASN A 227 20.67 -0.72 -4.27
CA ASN A 227 19.61 -1.37 -5.04
C ASN A 227 18.53 -0.39 -5.51
N ARG A 228 18.26 0.66 -4.72
CA ARG A 228 17.32 1.75 -5.08
C ARG A 228 17.98 2.97 -5.72
N ASN A 229 19.29 2.91 -5.99
CA ASN A 229 20.08 4.01 -6.56
C ASN A 229 19.90 5.34 -5.78
N GLY A 230 20.02 5.27 -4.45
CA GLY A 230 19.83 6.41 -3.56
C GLY A 230 18.42 7.00 -3.68
N SER A 231 18.32 8.33 -3.68
CA SER A 231 17.04 9.03 -3.79
C SER A 231 16.27 8.78 -5.09
N ALA A 232 16.88 8.13 -6.09
CA ALA A 232 16.14 7.72 -7.28
C ALA A 232 14.99 6.77 -6.93
N GLY A 233 15.10 6.00 -5.84
CA GLY A 233 14.02 5.18 -5.31
C GLY A 233 13.62 4.02 -6.22
N TRP A 234 14.59 3.49 -6.96
CA TRP A 234 14.37 2.46 -7.95
C TRP A 234 13.92 1.14 -7.34
N TRP A 235 12.93 0.49 -7.94
CA TRP A 235 12.45 -0.81 -7.50
C TRP A 235 13.47 -1.92 -7.73
N TYR A 236 13.45 -2.96 -6.89
CA TYR A 236 14.37 -4.08 -7.08
C TYR A 236 13.95 -4.95 -8.27
N THR A 237 14.79 -5.02 -9.31
CA THR A 237 14.43 -5.63 -10.59
C THR A 237 14.40 -7.15 -10.59
N GLU A 238 14.99 -7.83 -9.59
CA GLU A 238 15.01 -9.30 -9.56
C GLU A 238 13.69 -9.91 -9.05
N SER A 239 12.82 -9.13 -8.40
CA SER A 239 11.49 -9.57 -7.97
C SER A 239 10.39 -8.81 -8.72
N LEU A 240 9.83 -9.43 -9.76
CA LEU A 240 8.71 -8.84 -10.52
C LEU A 240 7.46 -8.69 -9.65
N ARG A 241 7.22 -9.66 -8.76
CA ARG A 241 6.15 -9.59 -7.75
C ARG A 241 6.28 -8.33 -6.89
N GLY A 242 7.46 -8.12 -6.30
CA GLY A 242 7.72 -6.95 -5.46
C GLY A 242 7.54 -5.63 -6.22
N GLN A 243 8.08 -5.55 -7.43
CA GLN A 243 7.92 -4.38 -8.31
C GLN A 243 6.44 -4.08 -8.58
N ALA A 244 5.64 -5.07 -8.94
CA ALA A 244 4.23 -4.86 -9.30
C ALA A 244 3.41 -4.34 -8.11
N TRP A 245 3.59 -4.93 -6.92
CA TRP A 245 2.92 -4.46 -5.70
C TRP A 245 3.38 -3.06 -5.29
N ALA A 246 4.68 -2.78 -5.34
CA ALA A 246 5.25 -1.47 -5.02
C ALA A 246 4.74 -0.39 -5.98
N TYR A 247 4.70 -0.68 -7.28
CA TYR A 247 4.14 0.22 -8.28
C TYR A 247 2.65 0.51 -8.06
N ARG A 248 1.84 -0.52 -7.76
CA ARG A 248 0.42 -0.32 -7.45
C ARG A 248 0.27 0.67 -6.29
N SER A 249 0.94 0.41 -5.17
CA SER A 249 0.83 1.25 -3.97
C SER A 249 1.37 2.67 -4.23
N LEU A 250 2.49 2.82 -4.95
CA LEU A 250 3.06 4.12 -5.29
C LEU A 250 2.16 4.94 -6.22
N ALA A 251 1.59 4.32 -7.27
CA ALA A 251 0.66 4.99 -8.17
C ALA A 251 -0.62 5.42 -7.42
N GLN A 252 -1.14 4.54 -6.57
CA GLN A 252 -2.29 4.83 -5.71
C GLN A 252 -2.04 6.04 -4.82
N VAL A 253 -0.94 6.06 -4.06
CA VAL A 253 -0.64 7.19 -3.15
C VAL A 253 -0.33 8.48 -3.91
N ALA A 254 0.36 8.40 -5.04
CA ALA A 254 0.65 9.56 -5.89
C ALA A 254 -0.65 10.16 -6.45
N TYR A 255 -1.65 9.33 -6.75
CA TYR A 255 -2.97 9.77 -7.21
C TYR A 255 -3.77 10.45 -6.09
N ILE A 256 -3.95 9.78 -4.94
CA ILE A 256 -4.84 10.28 -3.88
C ILE A 256 -4.25 11.38 -3.00
N THR A 257 -2.93 11.54 -2.94
CA THR A 257 -2.34 12.62 -2.15
C THR A 257 -2.82 13.97 -2.69
N PRO A 258 -3.40 14.86 -1.86
CA PRO A 258 -3.89 16.16 -2.33
C PRO A 258 -2.81 16.98 -3.02
N ASP A 259 -3.18 17.77 -4.04
CA ASP A 259 -2.21 18.46 -4.89
C ASP A 259 -1.29 19.45 -4.16
N ASN A 260 -1.80 20.08 -3.09
CA ASN A 260 -1.06 21.01 -2.24
C ASN A 260 -0.37 20.34 -1.03
N HIS A 261 -0.48 19.02 -0.89
CA HIS A 261 0.15 18.30 0.21
C HIS A 261 1.67 18.21 -0.02
N PRO A 262 2.53 18.42 1.00
CA PRO A 262 3.99 18.41 0.81
C PRO A 262 4.55 17.12 0.20
N MET A 263 3.93 15.98 0.50
CA MET A 263 4.34 14.67 -0.04
C MET A 263 3.90 14.40 -1.50
N LYS A 264 3.04 15.24 -2.11
CA LYS A 264 2.54 15.01 -3.48
C LYS A 264 3.67 14.97 -4.50
N ALA A 265 4.51 16.01 -4.49
CA ALA A 265 5.63 16.15 -5.41
C ALA A 265 6.63 15.01 -5.22
N TYR A 266 6.86 14.58 -3.98
CA TYR A 266 7.74 13.45 -3.66
C TYR A 266 7.26 12.15 -4.32
N PHE A 267 6.00 11.73 -4.07
CA PHE A 267 5.49 10.48 -4.63
C PHE A 267 5.40 10.50 -6.15
N LEU A 268 5.01 11.63 -6.76
CA LEU A 268 5.06 11.81 -8.21
C LEU A 268 6.47 11.65 -8.76
N ALA A 269 7.47 12.29 -8.14
CA ALA A 269 8.86 12.17 -8.56
C ALA A 269 9.40 10.73 -8.43
N LYS A 270 9.00 9.99 -7.39
CA LYS A 270 9.40 8.58 -7.24
C LYS A 270 8.73 7.69 -8.28
N LEU A 271 7.48 7.95 -8.63
CA LEU A 271 6.77 7.23 -9.69
C LEU A 271 7.45 7.49 -11.04
N ASP A 272 7.72 8.76 -11.34
CA ASP A 272 8.37 9.18 -12.58
C ASP A 272 9.79 8.62 -12.73
N SER A 273 10.56 8.57 -11.65
CA SER A 273 11.92 8.01 -11.62
C SER A 273 11.92 6.51 -11.94
N ASN A 274 10.95 5.76 -11.40
CA ASN A 274 10.81 4.35 -11.68
C ASN A 274 10.35 4.11 -13.13
N LEU A 275 9.38 4.89 -13.62
CA LEU A 275 8.94 4.83 -15.02
C LEU A 275 10.06 5.15 -16.01
N ASP A 276 10.90 6.16 -15.73
CA ASP A 276 12.07 6.48 -16.56
C ASP A 276 13.04 5.32 -16.63
N ARG A 277 13.30 4.68 -15.47
CA ARG A 277 14.19 3.53 -15.40
C ARG A 277 13.63 2.36 -16.22
N ASP A 278 12.37 2.01 -16.04
CA ASP A 278 11.77 0.88 -16.74
C ASP A 278 11.59 1.17 -18.25
N HIS A 279 11.37 2.43 -18.63
CA HIS A 279 11.45 2.84 -20.03
C HIS A 279 12.83 2.60 -20.63
N ALA A 280 13.91 2.93 -19.90
CA ALA A 280 15.27 2.68 -20.35
C ALA A 280 15.58 1.17 -20.43
N LEU A 281 15.08 0.37 -19.49
CA LEU A 281 15.34 -1.07 -19.42
C LEU A 281 14.58 -1.86 -20.49
N TYR A 282 13.28 -1.57 -20.69
CA TYR A 282 12.36 -2.43 -21.42
C TYR A 282 11.81 -1.82 -22.71
N VAL A 283 11.61 -0.50 -22.76
CA VAL A 283 10.89 0.15 -23.87
C VAL A 283 11.84 0.70 -24.93
N SER A 284 12.93 1.33 -24.50
CA SER A 284 13.86 2.06 -25.36
C SER A 284 14.59 1.13 -26.35
N PRO A 285 14.88 1.57 -27.59
CA PRO A 285 15.75 0.82 -28.49
C PRO A 285 17.11 0.53 -27.84
N GLY A 286 17.53 -0.74 -27.83
CA GLY A 286 18.77 -1.16 -27.17
C GLY A 286 18.68 -1.31 -25.65
N GLY A 287 17.49 -1.18 -25.05
CA GLY A 287 17.27 -1.44 -23.63
C GLY A 287 17.66 -2.87 -23.26
N PRO A 288 18.41 -3.09 -22.16
CA PRO A 288 19.02 -4.39 -21.84
C PRO A 288 18.03 -5.51 -21.51
N HIS A 289 16.77 -5.18 -21.23
CA HIS A 289 15.72 -6.17 -20.92
C HIS A 289 14.57 -6.16 -21.94
N LYS A 290 14.67 -5.32 -22.97
CA LYS A 290 13.69 -5.26 -24.05
C LYS A 290 13.61 -6.61 -24.78
N ASN A 291 12.40 -7.12 -24.93
CA ASN A 291 12.10 -8.29 -25.75
C ASN A 291 10.78 -8.11 -26.50
N ASN A 292 10.54 -8.93 -27.52
CA ASN A 292 9.36 -8.82 -28.38
C ASN A 292 8.08 -9.41 -27.75
N LEU A 293 8.17 -9.97 -26.54
CA LEU A 293 7.04 -10.57 -25.84
C LEU A 293 6.40 -9.59 -24.87
N GLY A 294 6.98 -8.42 -24.62
CA GLY A 294 6.53 -7.52 -23.55
C GLY A 294 6.72 -8.09 -22.14
N ALA A 295 7.47 -9.20 -21.99
CA ALA A 295 7.71 -9.84 -20.70
C ALA A 295 8.73 -9.04 -19.89
N MET A 296 8.61 -9.03 -18.57
CA MET A 296 9.59 -8.40 -17.69
C MET A 296 10.65 -9.38 -17.20
N TYR A 297 11.82 -8.85 -16.85
CA TYR A 297 12.90 -9.64 -16.28
C TYR A 297 12.51 -10.14 -14.89
N MET A 298 12.89 -11.39 -14.61
CA MET A 298 12.67 -12.04 -13.31
C MET A 298 13.95 -12.76 -12.89
N GLY A 299 14.59 -12.27 -11.83
CA GLY A 299 15.73 -12.95 -11.21
C GLY A 299 15.31 -14.21 -10.46
N GLU A 300 14.07 -14.26 -9.96
CA GLU A 300 13.48 -15.42 -9.25
C GLU A 300 13.18 -16.64 -10.16
N GLY A 301 13.32 -16.53 -11.49
CA GLY A 301 13.07 -17.60 -12.45
C GLY A 301 11.71 -17.53 -13.17
N ASN A 302 11.69 -17.84 -14.47
CA ASN A 302 10.57 -17.55 -15.38
C ASN A 302 9.38 -18.54 -15.33
N GLU A 303 9.54 -19.72 -14.74
CA GLU A 303 8.59 -20.83 -14.95
C GLU A 303 7.32 -20.74 -14.07
N GLN A 304 7.33 -19.95 -13.00
CA GLN A 304 6.27 -20.00 -11.96
C GLN A 304 5.42 -18.72 -11.83
N TYR A 305 5.70 -17.67 -12.61
CA TYR A 305 5.23 -16.32 -12.27
C TYR A 305 4.52 -15.53 -13.37
N ARG A 306 3.93 -16.21 -14.35
CA ARG A 306 3.07 -15.55 -15.37
C ARG A 306 1.98 -14.66 -14.77
N PHE A 307 1.44 -15.06 -13.61
CA PHE A 307 0.51 -14.22 -12.85
C PHE A 307 1.05 -12.82 -12.57
N TYR A 308 2.32 -12.67 -12.18
CA TYR A 308 2.90 -11.36 -11.86
C TYR A 308 3.19 -10.52 -13.10
N ASP A 309 3.43 -11.15 -14.24
CA ASP A 309 3.53 -10.43 -15.51
C ASP A 309 2.17 -9.88 -15.97
N TYR A 310 1.08 -10.65 -15.78
CA TYR A 310 -0.28 -10.16 -15.96
C TYR A 310 -0.66 -9.08 -14.96
N PHE A 311 -0.33 -9.28 -13.68
CA PHE A 311 -0.60 -8.29 -12.65
C PHE A 311 0.17 -7.00 -12.90
N MET A 312 1.43 -7.07 -13.30
CA MET A 312 2.18 -5.89 -13.74
C MET A 312 1.54 -5.22 -14.95
N SER A 313 1.09 -6.00 -15.96
CA SER A 313 0.37 -5.44 -17.10
C SER A 313 -0.90 -4.69 -16.67
N TRP A 314 -1.62 -5.24 -15.69
CA TRP A 314 -2.76 -4.56 -15.06
C TRP A 314 -2.33 -3.28 -14.33
N VAL A 315 -1.26 -3.33 -13.52
CA VAL A 315 -0.75 -2.18 -12.75
C VAL A 315 -0.34 -1.02 -13.67
N VAL A 316 0.38 -1.30 -14.76
CA VAL A 316 0.83 -0.26 -15.69
C VAL A 316 -0.34 0.31 -16.50
N GLN A 317 -1.32 -0.52 -16.90
CA GLN A 317 -2.58 -0.01 -17.47
C GLN A 317 -3.34 0.86 -16.46
N TYR A 318 -3.40 0.43 -15.20
CA TYR A 318 -4.07 1.18 -14.14
C TYR A 318 -3.42 2.54 -13.90
N MET A 319 -2.10 2.68 -14.00
CA MET A 319 -1.44 3.99 -13.96
C MET A 319 -1.94 4.95 -15.06
N VAL A 320 -2.10 4.44 -16.29
CA VAL A 320 -2.65 5.23 -17.40
C VAL A 320 -4.10 5.63 -17.11
N ASP A 321 -4.88 4.72 -16.54
CA ASP A 321 -6.26 4.98 -16.13
C ASP A 321 -6.38 6.03 -15.01
N LEU A 322 -5.38 6.12 -14.12
CA LEU A 322 -5.24 7.18 -13.11
C LEU A 322 -4.71 8.51 -13.69
N GLY A 323 -4.38 8.58 -14.98
CA GLY A 323 -3.92 9.80 -15.66
C GLY A 323 -2.40 9.99 -15.67
N PHE A 324 -1.61 8.97 -15.33
CA PHE A 324 -0.14 9.05 -15.44
C PHE A 324 0.33 8.75 -16.87
N ASP A 325 0.23 9.75 -17.76
CA ASP A 325 0.52 9.61 -19.19
C ASP A 325 1.91 9.03 -19.50
N LYS A 326 2.90 9.29 -18.64
CA LYS A 326 4.26 8.77 -18.75
C LYS A 326 4.31 7.23 -18.78
N ALA A 327 3.34 6.56 -18.17
CA ALA A 327 3.25 5.10 -18.16
C ALA A 327 2.80 4.51 -19.51
N SER A 328 2.33 5.32 -20.47
CA SER A 328 1.70 4.83 -21.71
C SER A 328 2.63 3.96 -22.57
N ALA A 329 3.90 4.35 -22.74
CA ALA A 329 4.81 3.55 -23.55
C ALA A 329 5.19 2.23 -22.86
N PHE A 330 5.30 2.25 -21.52
CA PHE A 330 5.48 1.02 -20.76
C PHE A 330 4.24 0.12 -20.80
N ARG A 331 3.05 0.72 -20.75
CA ARG A 331 1.76 0.02 -20.90
C ARG A 331 1.73 -0.69 -22.25
N ASP A 332 2.04 0.01 -23.33
CA ASP A 332 2.03 -0.54 -24.69
C ASP A 332 3.02 -1.71 -24.81
N TYR A 333 4.21 -1.59 -24.23
CA TYR A 333 5.17 -2.68 -24.12
C TYR A 333 4.58 -3.87 -23.34
N LYS A 334 4.01 -3.63 -22.16
CA LYS A 334 3.48 -4.71 -21.31
C LYS A 334 2.29 -5.42 -21.90
N LEU A 335 1.43 -4.73 -22.66
CA LEU A 335 0.27 -5.33 -23.31
C LEU A 335 0.63 -6.33 -24.42
N GLN A 336 1.84 -6.29 -24.97
CA GLN A 336 2.31 -7.32 -25.91
C GLN A 336 2.27 -8.72 -25.30
N PHE A 337 2.50 -8.85 -23.99
CA PHE A 337 2.52 -10.13 -23.31
C PHE A 337 1.14 -10.84 -23.29
N PRO A 338 0.08 -10.25 -22.69
CA PRO A 338 -1.23 -10.88 -22.71
C PRO A 338 -1.83 -10.98 -24.11
N ILE A 339 -1.63 -9.99 -24.98
CA ILE A 339 -2.18 -9.99 -26.35
C ILE A 339 -1.51 -11.06 -27.22
N GLY A 340 -0.19 -11.15 -27.16
CA GLY A 340 0.59 -12.12 -27.94
C GLY A 340 0.24 -13.57 -27.59
N LEU A 341 -0.05 -13.85 -26.31
CA LEU A 341 -0.51 -15.18 -25.86
C LEU A 341 -1.90 -15.55 -26.40
N MET A 342 -2.73 -14.56 -26.76
CA MET A 342 -4.03 -14.78 -27.39
C MET A 342 -3.97 -14.92 -28.93
N GLY A 343 -2.77 -14.91 -29.51
CA GLY A 343 -2.55 -15.24 -30.94
C GLY A 343 -2.57 -14.05 -31.90
N LEU A 344 -2.68 -12.81 -31.39
CA LEU A 344 -2.44 -11.62 -32.20
C LEU A 344 -0.95 -11.28 -32.14
N ALA A 345 -0.23 -11.51 -33.24
CA ALA A 345 1.09 -10.92 -33.40
C ALA A 345 0.92 -9.39 -33.35
N ALA A 346 1.52 -8.73 -32.35
CA ALA A 346 1.71 -7.29 -32.39
C ALA A 346 2.62 -7.01 -33.60
N GLY A 347 1.99 -6.60 -34.71
CA GLY A 347 2.66 -6.29 -35.97
C GLY A 347 3.51 -5.04 -35.91
#